data_AF-Q93RT8-F1
#
_entry.id   AF-Q93RT8-F1
#
_cell.length_a   1.000
_cell.length_b   1.000
_cell.length_c   1.000
_cell.angle_alpha   90.00
_cell.angle_beta   90.00
_cell.angle_gamma   90.00
#
_symmetry.space_group_name_H-M   'P 1'
#
loop_
_entity.id
_entity.type
_entity.pdbx_description
1 polymer ?
#
loop_
_entity_poly.entity_id
_entity_poly.type
_entity_poly.pdbx_seq_one_letter_code
_entity_poly.pdbx_strand_id
1 'polypeptide(L)'
;MRFAAYEHRHRQRVAVVEEDGSLRPLPGVTSLTDLLARADGLPGLLAAGRAALGVPPGPHVSQVRLLPPLRPASVRDFVTFEEHVEGVRRSVDGVAGVPEQWYAAPTFYFTNPHAIHGHRDDIPVPPGSAVLDFELEVGAVIGREGRDLTPEQARDHIVGYTVFNDWSARDLQGVEMTVGLGPCKGKDGATTLGPYLVTADELEPYRDADGFLRLALTAEVNGERVGEDLLSNMSWTFEEMTAYASRGTRVVPGDVLGSGTCGNGGCLAELWGRRGKQDPPPLRPGDTVALTVQGLGTLTNTVVPGPDPVPLPAGRRRSRERP
;
A
#
# COMPACT_ATOMS: atom_id res chain seq x y z
N MET A 1 9.81 -4.50 16.28
CA MET A 1 8.65 -5.35 16.64
C MET A 1 7.69 -5.49 15.47
N ARG A 2 6.89 -6.57 15.45
CA ARG A 2 5.81 -6.76 14.47
C ARG A 2 4.46 -6.70 15.17
N PHE A 3 3.49 -6.00 14.58
CA PHE A 3 2.13 -5.87 15.11
C PHE A 3 1.12 -6.40 14.11
N ALA A 4 0.11 -7.11 14.61
CA ALA A 4 -1.01 -7.64 13.83
C ALA A 4 -2.34 -7.20 14.45
N ALA A 5 -3.29 -6.80 13.61
CA ALA A 5 -4.70 -6.81 13.94
C ALA A 5 -5.27 -8.17 13.52
N TYR A 6 -6.10 -8.78 14.37
CA TYR A 6 -6.66 -10.10 14.08
C TYR A 6 -8.04 -10.28 14.69
N GLU A 7 -8.80 -11.20 14.12
CA GLU A 7 -10.06 -11.70 14.65
C GLU A 7 -9.89 -13.14 15.13
N HIS A 8 -10.26 -13.39 16.38
CA HIS A 8 -10.30 -14.73 16.96
C HIS A 8 -11.55 -14.87 17.83
N ARG A 9 -12.38 -15.88 17.54
CA ARG A 9 -13.67 -16.11 18.22
C ARG A 9 -14.58 -14.87 18.19
N HIS A 10 -14.73 -14.26 17.01
CA HIS A 10 -15.54 -13.05 16.76
C HIS A 10 -15.15 -11.82 17.59
N ARG A 11 -13.89 -11.74 18.02
CA ARG A 11 -13.35 -10.57 18.71
C ARG A 11 -12.13 -10.06 17.98
N GLN A 12 -12.16 -8.78 17.65
CA GLN A 12 -11.01 -8.07 17.09
C GLN A 12 -10.03 -7.68 18.20
N ARG A 13 -8.75 -7.88 17.94
CA ARG A 13 -7.65 -7.65 18.87
C ARG A 13 -6.42 -7.16 18.11
N VAL A 14 -5.52 -6.51 18.84
CA VAL A 14 -4.16 -6.21 18.37
C VAL A 14 -3.17 -7.04 19.18
N ALA A 15 -2.11 -7.52 18.54
CA ALA A 15 -1.03 -8.27 19.19
C ALA A 15 0.35 -7.87 18.65
N VAL A 16 1.38 -8.08 19.47
CA VAL A 16 2.74 -8.27 18.96
C VAL A 16 2.86 -9.68 18.41
N VAL A 17 3.50 -9.83 17.25
CA VAL A 17 3.78 -11.13 16.63
C VAL A 17 5.20 -11.56 17.00
N GLU A 18 5.33 -12.71 17.65
CA GLU A 18 6.62 -13.34 17.96
C GLU A 18 7.18 -14.07 16.73
N GLU A 19 8.47 -14.39 16.75
CA GLU A 19 9.16 -15.06 15.63
C GLU A 19 8.58 -16.43 15.29
N ASP A 20 8.05 -17.14 16.29
CA ASP A 20 7.40 -18.43 16.14
C ASP A 20 5.94 -18.31 15.65
N GLY A 21 5.44 -17.10 15.40
CA GLY A 21 4.07 -16.82 14.99
C GLY A 21 3.05 -16.76 16.13
N SER A 22 3.48 -16.85 17.39
CA SER A 22 2.61 -16.64 18.55
C SER A 22 2.18 -15.17 18.66
N LEU A 23 0.90 -14.94 18.95
CA LEU A 23 0.36 -13.59 19.12
C LEU A 23 0.32 -13.19 20.59
N ARG A 24 1.05 -12.16 20.98
CA ARG A 24 1.01 -11.53 22.32
C ARG A 24 -0.02 -10.41 22.34
N PRO A 25 -1.24 -10.62 22.89
CA PRO A 25 -2.31 -9.65 22.77
C PRO A 25 -2.01 -8.38 23.57
N LEU A 26 -2.33 -7.21 23.01
CA LEU A 26 -2.30 -5.93 23.72
C LEU A 26 -3.63 -5.78 24.50
N PRO A 27 -3.63 -5.85 25.84
CA PRO A 27 -4.86 -5.76 26.62
C PRO A 27 -5.54 -4.39 26.44
N GLY A 28 -6.85 -4.40 26.18
CA GLY A 28 -7.64 -3.18 26.00
C GLY A 28 -7.41 -2.45 24.66
N VAL A 29 -6.62 -3.02 23.74
CA VAL A 29 -6.38 -2.46 22.40
C VAL A 29 -7.08 -3.30 21.34
N THR A 30 -8.03 -2.68 20.64
CA THR A 30 -8.81 -3.30 19.56
C THR A 30 -8.48 -2.74 18.18
N SER A 31 -7.81 -1.58 18.11
CA SER A 31 -7.42 -0.89 16.89
C SER A 31 -5.99 -0.40 17.02
N LEU A 32 -5.13 -0.79 16.08
CA LEU A 32 -3.75 -0.31 16.03
C LEU A 32 -3.71 1.15 15.59
N THR A 33 -4.60 1.57 14.69
CA THR A 33 -4.78 2.99 14.32
C THR A 33 -5.10 3.85 15.55
N ASP A 34 -6.03 3.42 16.40
CA ASP A 34 -6.40 4.18 17.60
C ASP A 34 -5.26 4.19 18.62
N LEU A 35 -4.47 3.11 18.68
CA LEU A 35 -3.24 3.09 19.48
C LEU A 35 -2.24 4.10 18.94
N LEU A 36 -2.01 4.17 17.63
CA LEU A 36 -1.09 5.14 17.02
C LEU A 36 -1.54 6.59 17.27
N ALA A 37 -2.85 6.86 17.19
CA ALA A 37 -3.40 8.21 17.43
C ALA A 37 -3.15 8.75 18.85
N ARG A 38 -2.95 7.86 19.83
CA ARG A 38 -2.63 8.23 21.22
C ARG A 38 -1.22 7.84 21.65
N ALA A 39 -0.47 7.17 20.77
CA ALA A 39 0.92 6.84 21.00
C ALA A 39 1.77 8.05 20.60
N ASP A 40 2.79 8.35 21.40
CA ASP A 40 3.78 9.36 21.06
C ASP A 40 4.80 8.77 20.06
N GLY A 41 4.32 8.43 18.85
CA GLY A 41 5.11 7.82 17.79
C GLY A 41 5.68 6.44 18.15
N LEU A 42 6.89 6.17 17.62
CA LEU A 42 7.58 4.89 17.78
C LEU A 42 7.87 4.53 19.24
N PRO A 43 8.36 5.43 20.12
CA PRO A 43 8.55 5.13 21.54
C PRO A 43 7.29 4.63 22.23
N GLY A 44 6.14 5.26 21.95
CA GLY A 44 4.85 4.86 22.51
C GLY A 44 4.39 3.48 22.01
N LEU A 45 4.53 3.21 20.71
CA LEU A 45 4.20 1.91 20.13
C LEU A 45 5.09 0.78 20.71
N LEU A 46 6.41 1.01 20.81
CA LEU A 46 7.34 0.04 21.39
C LEU A 46 7.07 -0.21 22.87
N ALA A 47 6.67 0.81 23.64
CA ALA A 47 6.28 0.64 25.04
C ALA A 47 5.04 -0.27 25.17
N ALA A 48 4.02 -0.05 24.33
CA ALA A 48 2.84 -0.92 24.28
C ALA A 48 3.20 -2.36 23.87
N GLY A 49 4.10 -2.52 22.89
CA GLY A 49 4.59 -3.82 22.46
C GLY A 49 5.35 -4.57 23.56
N ARG A 50 6.29 -3.91 24.24
CA ARG A 50 7.02 -4.49 25.38
C ARG A 50 6.09 -4.94 26.51
N ALA A 51 5.06 -4.15 26.82
CA ALA A 51 4.06 -4.54 27.81
C ALA A 51 3.30 -5.82 27.40
N ALA A 52 2.98 -5.97 26.10
CA ALA A 52 2.31 -7.16 25.57
C ALA A 52 3.16 -8.43 25.67
N LEU A 53 4.50 -8.33 25.56
CA LEU A 53 5.40 -9.48 25.72
C LEU A 53 5.33 -10.10 27.13
N GLY A 54 4.95 -9.31 28.15
CA GLY A 54 4.72 -9.80 29.51
C GLY A 54 3.37 -10.48 29.74
N VAL A 55 2.47 -10.46 28.74
CA VAL A 55 1.16 -11.11 28.79
C VAL A 55 1.29 -12.55 28.28
N PRO A 56 0.50 -13.52 28.79
CA PRO A 56 0.50 -14.88 28.24
C PRO A 56 0.26 -14.91 26.72
N PRO A 57 0.94 -15.82 25.99
CA PRO A 57 0.75 -15.95 24.56
C PRO A 57 -0.71 -16.30 24.23
N GLY A 58 -1.22 -15.67 23.18
CA GLY A 58 -2.51 -15.94 22.58
C GLY A 58 -2.42 -17.06 21.53
N PRO A 59 -3.37 -17.12 20.58
CA PRO A 59 -3.32 -18.10 19.49
C PRO A 59 -2.12 -17.86 18.57
N HIS A 60 -1.74 -18.87 17.82
CA HIS A 60 -0.77 -18.74 16.72
C HIS A 60 -1.43 -18.02 15.52
N VAL A 61 -0.66 -17.29 14.71
CA VAL A 61 -1.16 -16.55 13.52
C VAL A 61 -1.96 -17.42 12.54
N SER A 62 -1.65 -18.72 12.45
CA SER A 62 -2.39 -19.67 11.60
C SER A 62 -3.78 -20.05 12.12
N GLN A 63 -4.12 -19.68 13.36
CA GLN A 63 -5.38 -20.02 14.02
C GLN A 63 -6.36 -18.84 14.06
N VAL A 64 -6.00 -17.72 13.43
CA VAL A 64 -6.79 -16.49 13.44
C VAL A 64 -6.99 -15.97 12.02
N ARG A 65 -7.97 -15.07 11.85
CA ARG A 65 -8.06 -14.26 10.65
C ARG A 65 -7.27 -12.98 10.88
N LEU A 66 -6.20 -12.76 10.12
CA LEU A 66 -5.51 -11.47 10.13
C LEU A 66 -6.44 -10.43 9.49
N LEU A 67 -6.46 -9.24 10.10
CA LEU A 67 -7.15 -8.06 9.59
C LEU A 67 -6.11 -7.14 8.96
N PRO A 68 -6.51 -6.18 8.12
CA PRO A 68 -5.60 -5.09 7.78
C PRO A 68 -5.02 -4.49 9.08
N PRO A 69 -3.70 -4.28 9.17
CA PRO A 69 -3.08 -3.80 10.40
C PRO A 69 -3.57 -2.39 10.77
N LEU A 70 -4.05 -1.62 9.78
CA LEU A 70 -4.44 -0.22 9.93
C LEU A 70 -5.78 0.04 9.24
N ARG A 71 -6.54 0.97 9.82
CA ARG A 71 -7.63 1.70 9.16
C ARG A 71 -7.20 3.16 8.98
N PRO A 72 -6.45 3.48 7.91
CA PRO A 72 -5.88 4.81 7.73
C PRO A 72 -6.96 5.88 7.57
N ALA A 73 -6.65 7.11 8.00
CA ALA A 73 -7.50 8.28 7.72
C ALA A 73 -7.22 8.85 6.32
N SER A 74 -5.99 8.70 5.83
CA SER A 74 -5.56 9.04 4.49
C SER A 74 -4.61 7.95 3.96
N VAL A 75 -4.72 7.67 2.67
CA VAL A 75 -3.73 6.90 1.92
C VAL A 75 -3.25 7.75 0.76
N ARG A 76 -1.94 8.00 0.71
CA ARG A 76 -1.30 8.79 -0.34
C ARG A 76 -0.30 7.90 -1.01
N ASP A 77 -0.60 7.53 -2.24
CA ASP A 77 0.21 6.58 -2.96
C ASP A 77 1.06 7.28 -4.01
N PHE A 78 2.37 7.11 -3.87
CA PHE A 78 3.39 7.82 -4.63
C PHE A 78 3.71 7.08 -5.92
N VAL A 79 4.58 7.67 -6.73
CA VAL A 79 5.16 7.00 -7.89
C VAL A 79 6.65 7.29 -7.89
N THR A 80 7.47 6.39 -7.36
CA THR A 80 8.91 6.65 -7.14
C THR A 80 9.85 5.72 -7.90
N PHE A 81 9.35 4.76 -8.67
CA PHE A 81 10.19 3.85 -9.46
C PHE A 81 10.17 4.26 -10.94
N GLU A 82 11.33 4.65 -11.45
CA GLU A 82 11.48 5.13 -12.84
C GLU A 82 11.06 4.07 -13.86
N GLU A 83 11.56 2.84 -13.68
CA GLU A 83 11.28 1.69 -14.54
C GLU A 83 9.77 1.39 -14.65
N HIS A 84 9.05 1.56 -13.54
CA HIS A 84 7.60 1.40 -13.48
C HIS A 84 6.89 2.47 -14.32
N VAL A 85 7.28 3.75 -14.16
CA VAL A 85 6.71 4.86 -14.93
C VAL A 85 6.93 4.65 -16.42
N GLU A 86 8.15 4.27 -16.83
CA GLU A 86 8.45 3.99 -18.23
C GLU A 86 7.58 2.87 -18.82
N GLY A 87 7.41 1.77 -18.07
CA GLY A 87 6.64 0.62 -18.51
C GLY A 87 5.15 0.90 -18.59
N VAL A 88 4.57 1.53 -17.57
CA VAL A 88 3.13 1.84 -17.52
C VAL A 88 2.74 2.90 -18.52
N ARG A 89 3.53 3.98 -18.68
CA ARG A 89 3.24 5.00 -19.71
C ARG A 89 3.27 4.41 -21.12
N ARG A 90 4.14 3.44 -21.36
CA ARG A 90 4.17 2.72 -22.64
C ARG A 90 2.92 1.88 -22.87
N SER A 91 2.39 1.19 -21.85
CA SER A 91 1.22 0.33 -21.99
C SER A 91 -0.12 1.09 -21.97
N VAL A 92 -0.23 2.12 -21.14
CA VAL A 92 -1.48 2.88 -20.94
C VAL A 92 -1.59 4.05 -21.91
N ASP A 93 -0.53 4.85 -22.05
CA ASP A 93 -0.57 6.08 -22.84
C ASP A 93 0.06 5.92 -24.23
N GLY A 94 0.82 4.84 -24.47
CA GLY A 94 1.61 4.66 -25.68
C GLY A 94 2.82 5.60 -25.79
N VAL A 95 3.26 6.18 -24.67
CA VAL A 95 4.35 7.18 -24.61
C VAL A 95 5.60 6.57 -23.97
N ALA A 96 6.78 6.94 -24.47
CA ALA A 96 8.07 6.51 -23.91
C ALA A 96 8.67 7.54 -22.94
N GLY A 97 9.50 7.05 -22.01
CA GLY A 97 10.28 7.85 -21.06
C GLY A 97 9.47 8.39 -19.88
N VAL A 98 10.16 9.12 -19.01
CA VAL A 98 9.61 9.72 -17.78
C VAL A 98 9.54 11.24 -17.94
N PRO A 99 8.45 11.92 -17.50
CA PRO A 99 8.39 13.38 -17.55
C PRO A 99 9.38 14.02 -16.57
N GLU A 100 10.00 15.15 -16.94
CA GLU A 100 10.89 15.93 -16.05
C GLU A 100 10.24 16.29 -14.70
N GLN A 101 8.91 16.49 -14.69
CA GLN A 101 8.16 16.80 -13.47
C GLN A 101 8.20 15.67 -12.44
N TRP A 102 8.44 14.43 -12.86
CA TRP A 102 8.59 13.29 -11.97
C TRP A 102 9.88 13.39 -11.13
N TYR A 103 10.99 13.83 -11.72
CA TYR A 103 12.23 14.12 -10.98
C TYR A 103 12.16 15.41 -10.17
N ALA A 104 11.17 16.28 -10.45
CA ALA A 104 11.02 17.54 -9.73
C ALA A 104 10.31 17.38 -8.37
N ALA A 105 9.50 16.33 -8.20
CA ALA A 105 8.78 16.08 -6.95
C ALA A 105 8.25 14.63 -6.86
N PRO A 106 8.23 14.03 -5.65
CA PRO A 106 7.56 12.75 -5.42
C PRO A 106 6.03 12.95 -5.44
N THR A 107 5.43 12.89 -6.62
CA THR A 107 3.98 13.06 -6.77
C THR A 107 3.23 11.86 -6.23
N PHE A 108 2.06 12.11 -5.63
CA PHE A 108 1.15 11.08 -5.16
C PHE A 108 -0.28 11.39 -5.59
N TYR A 109 -1.14 10.38 -5.55
CA TYR A 109 -2.58 10.55 -5.58
C TYR A 109 -3.21 10.09 -4.25
N PHE A 110 -4.44 10.52 -3.98
CA PHE A 110 -5.19 10.02 -2.83
C PHE A 110 -6.02 8.80 -3.25
N THR A 111 -5.91 7.70 -2.52
CA THR A 111 -6.81 6.55 -2.67
C THR A 111 -7.81 6.45 -1.52
N ASN A 112 -8.74 5.50 -1.62
CA ASN A 112 -9.90 5.38 -0.76
C ASN A 112 -9.58 4.65 0.56
N PRO A 113 -9.51 5.33 1.72
CA PRO A 113 -9.25 4.68 3.01
C PRO A 113 -10.39 3.74 3.46
N HIS A 114 -11.53 3.75 2.78
CA HIS A 114 -12.65 2.84 3.04
C HIS A 114 -12.56 1.52 2.25
N ALA A 115 -11.60 1.40 1.33
CA ALA A 115 -11.39 0.21 0.52
C ALA A 115 -10.15 -0.58 0.95
N ILE A 116 -9.86 -0.63 2.26
CA ILE A 116 -8.70 -1.33 2.80
C ILE A 116 -9.02 -2.81 3.07
N HIS A 117 -8.24 -3.68 2.43
CA HIS A 117 -8.25 -5.12 2.59
C HIS A 117 -7.01 -5.59 3.37
N GLY A 118 -7.12 -6.76 3.99
CA GLY A 118 -6.05 -7.41 4.74
C GLY A 118 -5.45 -8.62 4.03
N HIS A 119 -4.47 -9.22 4.68
CA HIS A 119 -3.92 -10.50 4.24
C HIS A 119 -5.00 -11.58 4.18
N ARG A 120 -5.11 -12.25 3.03
CA ARG A 120 -6.08 -13.31 2.68
C ARG A 120 -7.54 -12.86 2.61
N ASP A 121 -7.80 -11.56 2.62
CA ASP A 121 -9.12 -11.08 2.22
C ASP A 121 -9.30 -11.30 0.71
N ASP A 122 -10.54 -11.60 0.32
CA ASP A 122 -10.94 -11.69 -1.08
C ASP A 122 -10.96 -10.29 -1.71
N ILE A 123 -10.52 -10.20 -2.96
CA ILE A 123 -10.44 -8.95 -3.72
C ILE A 123 -11.44 -9.00 -4.87
N PRO A 124 -12.59 -8.32 -4.76
CA PRO A 124 -13.57 -8.31 -5.83
C PRO A 124 -13.03 -7.52 -7.03
N VAL A 125 -13.23 -8.05 -8.24
CA VAL A 125 -12.98 -7.29 -9.47
C VAL A 125 -13.82 -6.00 -9.45
N PRO A 126 -13.24 -4.80 -9.64
CA PRO A 126 -14.02 -3.57 -9.66
C PRO A 126 -15.12 -3.60 -10.73
N PRO A 127 -16.32 -3.05 -10.45
CA PRO A 127 -17.43 -3.09 -11.40
C PRO A 127 -17.08 -2.49 -12.76
N GLY A 128 -17.26 -3.27 -13.82
CA GLY A 128 -16.98 -2.85 -15.20
C GLY A 128 -15.53 -3.00 -15.64
N SER A 129 -14.63 -3.52 -14.78
CA SER A 129 -13.25 -3.82 -15.16
C SER A 129 -13.10 -5.24 -15.73
N ALA A 130 -12.29 -5.35 -16.80
CA ALA A 130 -11.81 -6.57 -17.41
C ALA A 130 -10.27 -6.67 -17.41
N VAL A 131 -9.58 -5.62 -16.94
CA VAL A 131 -8.12 -5.51 -16.93
C VAL A 131 -7.63 -5.21 -15.52
N LEU A 132 -7.79 -6.17 -14.62
CA LEU A 132 -7.33 -6.07 -13.23
C LEU A 132 -5.84 -6.41 -13.11
N ASP A 133 -5.15 -5.67 -12.26
CA ASP A 133 -3.72 -5.75 -12.01
C ASP A 133 -3.42 -5.59 -10.51
N PHE A 134 -2.25 -6.05 -10.08
CA PHE A 134 -1.71 -5.82 -8.74
C PHE A 134 -0.55 -4.80 -8.83
N GLU A 135 -0.16 -4.23 -7.70
CA GLU A 135 0.99 -3.33 -7.61
C GLU A 135 1.77 -3.60 -6.32
N LEU A 136 2.99 -4.14 -6.43
CA LEU A 136 3.86 -4.46 -5.29
C LEU A 136 4.54 -3.21 -4.73
N GLU A 137 4.23 -2.90 -3.48
CA GLU A 137 4.67 -1.69 -2.81
C GLU A 137 5.02 -1.87 -1.33
N VAL A 138 5.63 -0.83 -0.75
CA VAL A 138 5.83 -0.70 0.69
C VAL A 138 5.14 0.57 1.18
N GLY A 139 4.28 0.42 2.19
CA GLY A 139 3.61 1.54 2.84
C GLY A 139 4.37 1.98 4.10
N ALA A 140 4.83 3.22 4.15
CA ALA A 140 5.26 3.86 5.39
C ALA A 140 4.06 4.36 6.19
N VAL A 141 4.12 4.20 7.51
CA VAL A 141 3.02 4.50 8.41
C VAL A 141 3.42 5.63 9.34
N ILE A 142 2.61 6.68 9.37
CA ILE A 142 2.85 7.83 10.23
C ILE A 142 2.45 7.47 11.67
N GLY A 143 3.33 7.75 12.63
CA GLY A 143 3.06 7.60 14.07
C GLY A 143 2.98 8.91 14.82
N ARG A 144 3.41 10.02 14.22
CA ARG A 144 3.37 11.35 14.84
C ARG A 144 2.85 12.38 13.86
N GLU A 145 1.93 13.23 14.32
CA GLU A 145 1.43 14.35 13.51
C GLU A 145 2.56 15.32 13.18
N GLY A 146 2.63 15.75 11.92
CA GLY A 146 3.60 16.73 11.46
C GLY A 146 3.08 17.55 10.28
N ARG A 147 3.66 18.74 10.10
CA ARG A 147 3.29 19.75 9.10
C ARG A 147 4.56 20.43 8.61
N ASP A 148 4.65 20.66 7.30
CA ASP A 148 5.77 21.37 6.68
C ASP A 148 7.14 20.81 7.12
N LEU A 149 7.24 19.49 7.22
CA LEU A 149 8.42 18.78 7.72
C LEU A 149 9.56 18.87 6.70
N THR A 150 10.80 18.95 7.20
CA THR A 150 11.99 18.59 6.41
C THR A 150 12.13 17.05 6.35
N PRO A 151 12.89 16.49 5.40
CA PRO A 151 13.17 15.04 5.36
C PRO A 151 13.77 14.53 6.68
N GLU A 152 14.67 15.30 7.31
CA GLU A 152 15.30 14.92 8.57
C GLU A 152 14.27 14.82 9.71
N GLN A 153 13.33 15.77 9.77
CA GLN A 153 12.23 15.73 10.74
C GLN A 153 11.27 14.59 10.44
N ALA A 154 10.96 14.35 9.16
CA ALA A 154 10.01 13.34 8.73
C ALA A 154 10.36 11.93 9.19
N ARG A 155 11.66 11.61 9.34
CA ARG A 155 12.14 10.33 9.86
C ARG A 155 11.50 9.96 11.20
N ASP A 156 11.43 10.90 12.14
CA ASP A 156 10.87 10.67 13.48
C ASP A 156 9.34 10.54 13.49
N HIS A 157 8.69 10.82 12.36
CA HIS A 157 7.24 10.71 12.19
C HIS A 157 6.80 9.36 11.64
N ILE A 158 7.73 8.58 11.06
CA ILE A 158 7.45 7.24 10.53
C ILE A 158 7.58 6.21 11.66
N VAL A 159 6.51 5.49 11.96
CA VAL A 159 6.48 4.50 13.04
C VAL A 159 6.90 3.10 12.56
N GLY A 160 6.76 2.84 11.27
CA GLY A 160 6.98 1.53 10.69
C GLY A 160 6.45 1.41 9.28
N TYR A 161 6.47 0.18 8.79
CA TYR A 161 6.22 -0.15 7.40
C TYR A 161 5.34 -1.41 7.28
N THR A 162 4.65 -1.54 6.16
CA THR A 162 3.80 -2.71 5.83
C THR A 162 3.88 -3.01 4.34
N VAL A 163 3.59 -4.24 3.91
CA VAL A 163 3.42 -4.53 2.48
C VAL A 163 2.15 -3.83 2.02
N PHE A 164 2.23 -3.20 0.85
CA PHE A 164 1.14 -2.45 0.24
C PHE A 164 0.85 -3.07 -1.13
N ASN A 165 -0.43 -3.26 -1.44
CA ASN A 165 -0.88 -3.65 -2.79
C ASN A 165 -1.91 -2.65 -3.31
N ASP A 166 -1.60 -1.95 -4.40
CA ASP A 166 -2.52 -1.02 -5.05
C ASP A 166 -3.29 -1.67 -6.21
N TRP A 167 -4.45 -2.25 -5.92
CA TRP A 167 -5.21 -2.96 -6.95
C TRP A 167 -5.70 -2.01 -8.04
N SER A 168 -5.33 -2.34 -9.27
CA SER A 168 -5.47 -1.41 -10.39
C SER A 168 -6.37 -1.99 -11.48
N ALA A 169 -7.55 -1.40 -11.66
CA ALA A 169 -8.43 -1.64 -12.80
C ALA A 169 -7.96 -0.77 -13.98
N ARG A 170 -7.03 -1.29 -14.79
CA ARG A 170 -6.27 -0.51 -15.79
C ARG A 170 -7.14 0.05 -16.91
N ASP A 171 -8.22 -0.62 -17.25
CA ASP A 171 -9.19 -0.17 -18.24
C ASP A 171 -10.04 1.01 -17.74
N LEU A 172 -10.48 0.98 -16.48
CA LEU A 172 -11.14 2.12 -15.83
C LEU A 172 -10.16 3.28 -15.61
N GLN A 173 -8.95 2.96 -15.14
CA GLN A 173 -7.86 3.92 -14.91
C GLN A 173 -7.56 4.74 -16.17
N GLY A 174 -7.31 4.07 -17.30
CA GLY A 174 -6.98 4.74 -18.55
C GLY A 174 -8.07 5.70 -19.03
N VAL A 175 -9.34 5.31 -18.88
CA VAL A 175 -10.48 6.16 -19.24
C VAL A 175 -10.58 7.39 -18.34
N GLU A 176 -10.49 7.22 -17.01
CA GLU A 176 -10.66 8.34 -16.08
C GLU A 176 -9.48 9.30 -16.04
N MET A 177 -8.26 8.82 -16.32
CA MET A 177 -7.09 9.68 -16.46
C MET A 177 -7.25 10.72 -17.59
N THR A 178 -8.08 10.45 -18.61
CA THR A 178 -8.39 11.45 -19.66
C THR A 178 -9.15 12.68 -19.16
N VAL A 179 -9.78 12.59 -17.98
CA VAL A 179 -10.50 13.70 -17.33
C VAL A 179 -9.53 14.64 -16.60
N GLY A 180 -8.32 14.17 -16.27
CA GLY A 180 -7.29 14.97 -15.60
C GLY A 180 -7.46 15.12 -14.09
N LEU A 181 -8.28 14.28 -13.45
CA LEU A 181 -8.49 14.26 -11.99
C LEU A 181 -7.77 13.11 -11.28
N GLY A 182 -7.04 12.27 -12.02
CA GLY A 182 -6.31 11.12 -11.51
C GLY A 182 -6.94 9.78 -11.92
N PRO A 183 -6.46 8.67 -11.34
CA PRO A 183 -6.90 7.32 -11.69
C PRO A 183 -8.28 6.95 -11.12
N CYS A 184 -8.74 7.67 -10.09
CA CYS A 184 -10.09 7.61 -9.50
C CYS A 184 -10.66 6.17 -9.41
N LYS A 185 -11.72 5.81 -10.16
CA LYS A 185 -12.35 4.47 -10.16
C LYS A 185 -11.43 3.33 -10.59
N GLY A 186 -10.32 3.64 -11.26
CA GLY A 186 -9.26 2.70 -11.58
C GLY A 186 -8.47 2.21 -10.35
N LYS A 187 -8.48 2.97 -9.25
CA LYS A 187 -7.70 2.68 -8.02
C LYS A 187 -8.49 2.86 -6.71
N ASP A 188 -9.77 3.23 -6.74
CA ASP A 188 -10.58 3.48 -5.53
C ASP A 188 -11.24 2.24 -4.90
N GLY A 189 -11.10 1.08 -5.55
CA GLY A 189 -11.85 -0.13 -5.27
C GLY A 189 -11.22 -1.06 -4.23
N ALA A 190 -9.89 -1.14 -4.16
CA ALA A 190 -9.18 -1.96 -3.19
C ALA A 190 -7.72 -1.53 -3.03
N THR A 191 -7.28 -1.44 -1.77
CA THR A 191 -5.86 -1.39 -1.38
C THR A 191 -5.64 -2.42 -0.29
N THR A 192 -4.63 -3.29 -0.42
CA THR A 192 -4.32 -4.25 0.64
C THR A 192 -3.13 -3.78 1.47
N LEU A 193 -3.25 -3.83 2.80
CA LEU A 193 -2.15 -3.60 3.73
C LEU A 193 -1.91 -4.85 4.57
N GLY A 194 -0.65 -5.22 4.82
CA GLY A 194 -0.33 -6.31 5.74
C GLY A 194 0.93 -7.09 5.37
N PRO A 195 1.06 -8.34 5.84
CA PRO A 195 0.24 -8.95 6.91
C PRO A 195 0.42 -8.25 8.27
N TYR A 196 1.49 -7.48 8.45
CA TYR A 196 1.87 -6.85 9.71
C TYR A 196 2.25 -5.39 9.53
N LEU A 197 2.20 -4.63 10.63
CA LEU A 197 2.99 -3.41 10.78
C LEU A 197 4.33 -3.80 11.43
N VAL A 198 5.45 -3.55 10.75
CA VAL A 198 6.80 -3.75 11.28
C VAL A 198 7.37 -2.40 11.69
N THR A 199 7.85 -2.27 12.92
CA THR A 199 8.36 -0.98 13.42
C THR A 199 9.66 -0.57 12.73
N ALA A 200 9.88 0.74 12.60
CA ALA A 200 10.98 1.28 11.80
C ALA A 200 12.37 0.83 12.27
N ASP A 201 12.56 0.62 13.58
CA ASP A 201 13.82 0.16 14.17
C ASP A 201 14.27 -1.23 13.69
N GLU A 202 13.32 -2.09 13.28
CA GLU A 202 13.64 -3.42 12.71
C GLU A 202 14.25 -3.35 11.32
N LEU A 203 14.00 -2.25 10.60
CA LEU A 203 14.46 -2.09 9.21
C LEU A 203 15.72 -1.24 9.10
N GLU A 204 16.14 -0.60 10.19
CA GLU A 204 17.36 0.22 10.22
C GLU A 204 18.62 -0.53 9.77
N PRO A 205 18.81 -1.84 10.06
CA PRO A 205 19.95 -2.59 9.51
C PRO A 205 19.99 -2.69 7.98
N TYR A 206 18.89 -2.42 7.29
CA TYR A 206 18.80 -2.42 5.81
C TYR A 206 18.94 -1.03 5.20
N ARG A 207 19.11 0.01 6.03
CA ARG A 207 19.24 1.38 5.56
C ARG A 207 20.65 1.65 5.05
N ASP A 208 20.75 2.26 3.87
CA ASP A 208 22.03 2.69 3.31
C ASP A 208 22.40 4.14 3.73
N ALA A 209 23.55 4.61 3.23
CA ALA A 209 24.09 5.92 3.58
C ALA A 209 23.25 7.09 3.06
N ASP A 210 22.49 6.88 1.98
CA ASP A 210 21.63 7.89 1.36
C ASP A 210 20.20 7.86 1.94
N GLY A 211 19.94 6.92 2.85
CA GLY A 211 18.68 6.82 3.59
C GLY A 211 17.68 5.84 2.98
N PHE A 212 18.02 5.12 1.91
CA PHE A 212 17.11 4.14 1.31
C PHE A 212 17.12 2.81 2.07
N LEU A 213 15.98 2.13 2.07
CA LEU A 213 15.85 0.79 2.64
C LEU A 213 16.08 -0.26 1.55
N ARG A 214 17.19 -1.01 1.65
CA ARG A 214 17.54 -2.05 0.68
C ARG A 214 16.85 -3.38 1.00
N LEU A 215 15.53 -3.43 0.75
CA LEU A 215 14.71 -4.62 0.96
C LEU A 215 14.43 -5.33 -0.36
N ALA A 216 14.59 -6.66 -0.42
CA ALA A 216 14.18 -7.47 -1.56
C ALA A 216 12.65 -7.54 -1.68
N LEU A 217 12.15 -7.39 -2.91
CA LEU A 217 10.75 -7.37 -3.30
C LEU A 217 10.50 -8.52 -4.28
N THR A 218 9.43 -9.30 -4.07
CA THR A 218 9.02 -10.39 -4.97
C THR A 218 7.52 -10.39 -5.18
N ALA A 219 7.09 -10.45 -6.43
CA ALA A 219 5.69 -10.62 -6.82
C ALA A 219 5.47 -11.98 -7.48
N GLU A 220 4.44 -12.69 -7.04
CA GLU A 220 4.00 -13.98 -7.59
C GLU A 220 2.51 -13.95 -7.92
N VAL A 221 2.15 -14.54 -9.06
CA VAL A 221 0.76 -14.79 -9.46
C VAL A 221 0.60 -16.30 -9.64
N ASN A 222 -0.36 -16.90 -8.94
CA ASN A 222 -0.61 -18.34 -8.95
C ASN A 222 0.63 -19.20 -8.61
N GLY A 223 1.49 -18.68 -7.73
CA GLY A 223 2.75 -19.33 -7.33
C GLY A 223 3.86 -19.21 -8.36
N GLU A 224 3.65 -18.52 -9.48
CA GLU A 224 4.69 -18.20 -10.45
C GLU A 224 5.22 -16.79 -10.22
N ARG A 225 6.53 -16.66 -10.07
CA ARG A 225 7.18 -15.35 -9.91
C ARG A 225 7.07 -14.54 -11.20
N VAL A 226 6.47 -13.36 -11.09
CA VAL A 226 6.26 -12.42 -12.21
C VAL A 226 7.19 -11.20 -12.14
N GLY A 227 7.71 -10.87 -10.96
CA GLY A 227 8.61 -9.73 -10.76
C GLY A 227 9.48 -9.84 -9.53
N GLU A 228 10.61 -9.14 -9.57
CA GLU A 228 11.53 -8.97 -8.45
C GLU A 228 12.25 -7.62 -8.54
N ASP A 229 12.43 -6.95 -7.41
CA ASP A 229 13.11 -5.66 -7.35
C ASP A 229 13.75 -5.42 -5.97
N LEU A 230 14.41 -4.28 -5.80
CA LEU A 230 14.85 -3.75 -4.52
C LEU A 230 14.12 -2.45 -4.23
N LEU A 231 13.63 -2.31 -3.01
CA LEU A 231 12.98 -1.07 -2.56
C LEU A 231 13.91 0.15 -2.70
N SER A 232 15.23 -0.03 -2.59
CA SER A 232 16.22 1.03 -2.78
C SER A 232 16.37 1.52 -4.23
N ASN A 233 15.66 0.94 -5.19
CA ASN A 233 15.63 1.43 -6.58
C ASN A 233 14.62 2.59 -6.77
N MET A 234 13.86 2.95 -5.74
CA MET A 234 13.05 4.17 -5.75
C MET A 234 13.91 5.44 -5.77
N SER A 235 13.41 6.52 -6.38
CA SER A 235 14.15 7.79 -6.48
C SER A 235 14.00 8.72 -5.28
N TRP A 236 13.07 8.42 -4.37
CA TRP A 236 12.78 9.26 -3.21
C TRP A 236 12.67 8.40 -1.95
N THR A 237 13.31 8.83 -0.88
CA THR A 237 13.20 8.21 0.45
C THR A 237 11.79 8.40 1.03
N PHE A 238 11.39 7.57 2.00
CA PHE A 238 10.12 7.76 2.71
C PHE A 238 10.10 9.07 3.50
N GLU A 239 11.26 9.52 3.96
CA GLU A 239 11.49 10.80 4.61
C GLU A 239 11.16 11.97 3.67
N GLU A 240 11.65 11.95 2.43
CA GLU A 240 11.35 12.96 1.40
C GLU A 240 9.88 12.92 0.98
N MET A 241 9.31 11.73 0.79
CA MET A 241 7.89 11.56 0.50
C MET A 241 7.00 12.12 1.62
N THR A 242 7.36 11.87 2.88
CA THR A 242 6.64 12.37 4.05
C THR A 242 6.75 13.89 4.17
N ALA A 243 7.95 14.44 3.96
CA ALA A 243 8.18 15.88 3.91
C ALA A 243 7.28 16.53 2.84
N TYR A 244 7.26 15.97 1.63
CA TYR A 244 6.41 16.43 0.53
C TYR A 244 4.92 16.32 0.86
N ALA A 245 4.48 15.19 1.42
CA ALA A 245 3.10 14.99 1.87
C ALA A 245 2.67 16.02 2.92
N SER A 246 3.58 16.45 3.80
CA SER A 246 3.27 17.42 4.84
C SER A 246 3.32 18.88 4.37
N ARG A 247 3.80 19.16 3.14
CA ARG A 247 4.02 20.52 2.63
C ARG A 247 2.71 21.28 2.41
N GLY A 248 2.54 22.41 3.08
CA GLY A 248 1.33 23.22 3.10
C GLY A 248 0.15 22.56 3.83
N THR A 249 0.37 21.41 4.47
CA THR A 249 -0.70 20.59 5.06
C THR A 249 -0.16 19.80 6.26
N ARG A 250 -0.79 18.69 6.63
CA ARG A 250 -0.31 17.80 7.69
C ARG A 250 -0.37 16.34 7.29
N VAL A 251 0.42 15.53 7.97
CA VAL A 251 0.29 14.07 8.07
C VAL A 251 -0.06 13.73 9.52
N VAL A 252 -0.90 12.72 9.74
CA VAL A 252 -1.37 12.35 11.10
C VAL A 252 -1.11 10.88 11.40
N PRO A 253 -1.04 10.47 12.69
CA PRO A 253 -0.85 9.08 13.04
C PRO A 253 -1.89 8.16 12.40
N GLY A 254 -1.42 7.08 11.78
CA GLY A 254 -2.24 6.14 11.02
C GLY A 254 -2.38 6.47 9.53
N ASP A 255 -1.94 7.64 9.05
CA ASP A 255 -1.80 7.87 7.61
C ASP A 255 -0.79 6.88 7.01
N VAL A 256 -1.08 6.44 5.78
CA VAL A 256 -0.23 5.51 5.02
C VAL A 256 0.28 6.19 3.76
N LEU A 257 1.59 6.14 3.54
CA LEU A 257 2.27 6.66 2.37
C LEU A 257 2.84 5.46 1.58
N GLY A 258 2.22 5.14 0.45
CA GLY A 258 2.69 4.07 -0.44
C GLY A 258 3.94 4.51 -1.19
N SER A 259 4.88 3.60 -1.43
CA SER A 259 6.07 3.91 -2.21
C SER A 259 5.75 4.19 -3.68
N GLY A 260 4.62 3.71 -4.18
CA GLY A 260 4.48 3.44 -5.60
C GLY A 260 5.15 2.12 -5.98
N THR A 261 4.62 1.54 -7.03
CA THR A 261 4.91 0.17 -7.47
C THR A 261 6.37 0.00 -7.84
N CYS A 262 7.00 -1.06 -7.33
CA CYS A 262 8.37 -1.38 -7.69
C CYS A 262 8.51 -1.67 -9.19
N GLY A 263 9.73 -1.52 -9.70
CA GLY A 263 10.03 -1.84 -11.09
C GLY A 263 10.07 -3.34 -11.36
N ASN A 264 10.38 -3.68 -12.60
CA ASN A 264 10.77 -5.03 -13.04
C ASN A 264 9.76 -6.13 -12.65
N GLY A 265 8.49 -5.89 -12.97
CA GLY A 265 7.38 -6.81 -12.72
C GLY A 265 6.66 -6.60 -11.39
N GLY A 266 6.81 -5.41 -10.76
CA GLY A 266 5.96 -5.00 -9.65
C GLY A 266 4.48 -4.85 -10.00
N CYS A 267 4.14 -4.81 -11.29
CA CYS A 267 2.76 -4.96 -11.80
C CYS A 267 2.75 -5.61 -13.19
N LEU A 268 1.58 -6.07 -13.62
CA LEU A 268 1.39 -6.66 -14.94
C LEU A 268 1.42 -5.60 -16.05
N ALA A 269 0.86 -4.42 -15.83
CA ALA A 269 0.81 -3.35 -16.83
C ALA A 269 2.19 -2.90 -17.32
N GLU A 270 3.18 -2.90 -16.43
CA GLU A 270 4.56 -2.63 -16.78
C GLU A 270 5.12 -3.73 -17.72
N LEU A 271 4.91 -5.00 -17.38
CA LEU A 271 5.30 -6.14 -18.21
C LEU A 271 4.63 -6.09 -19.59
N TRP A 272 3.35 -5.71 -19.64
CA TRP A 272 2.61 -5.58 -20.90
C TRP A 272 3.21 -4.51 -21.81
N GLY A 273 3.60 -3.37 -21.22
CA GLY A 273 4.25 -2.27 -21.96
C GLY A 273 5.59 -2.68 -22.54
N ARG A 274 6.39 -3.43 -21.77
CA ARG A 274 7.69 -3.96 -22.22
C ARG A 274 7.55 -5.03 -23.29
N ARG A 275 6.57 -5.92 -23.16
CA ARG A 275 6.36 -7.07 -24.05
C ARG A 275 5.51 -6.76 -25.27
N GLY A 276 4.77 -5.64 -25.27
CA GLY A 276 3.85 -5.25 -26.33
C GLY A 276 2.59 -6.13 -26.43
N LYS A 277 2.31 -6.94 -25.40
CA LYS A 277 1.13 -7.81 -25.30
C LYS A 277 0.79 -8.09 -23.83
N GLN A 278 -0.46 -8.43 -23.55
CA GLN A 278 -0.93 -8.82 -22.22
C GLN A 278 -0.48 -10.24 -21.84
N ASP A 279 0.81 -10.36 -21.54
CA ASP A 279 1.47 -11.60 -21.12
C ASP A 279 2.32 -11.31 -19.87
N PRO A 280 1.97 -11.80 -18.68
CA PRO A 280 0.82 -12.67 -18.39
C PRO A 280 -0.54 -11.95 -18.59
N PRO A 281 -1.67 -12.67 -18.71
CA PRO A 281 -2.98 -12.04 -18.88
C PRO A 281 -3.38 -11.21 -17.64
N PRO A 282 -4.36 -10.29 -17.77
CA PRO A 282 -4.95 -9.61 -16.62
C PRO A 282 -5.55 -10.60 -15.62
N LEU A 283 -5.56 -10.22 -14.36
CA LEU A 283 -6.05 -11.06 -13.26
C LEU A 283 -7.54 -11.34 -13.41
N ARG A 284 -7.93 -12.55 -13.02
CA ARG A 284 -9.31 -13.06 -13.11
C ARG A 284 -9.73 -13.69 -11.78
N PRO A 285 -11.05 -13.80 -11.53
CA PRO A 285 -11.54 -14.56 -10.39
C PRO A 285 -10.91 -15.95 -10.30
N GLY A 286 -10.37 -16.27 -9.12
CA GLY A 286 -9.61 -17.49 -8.84
C GLY A 286 -8.10 -17.32 -8.85
N ASP A 287 -7.57 -16.24 -9.45
CA ASP A 287 -6.14 -15.96 -9.39
C ASP A 287 -5.71 -15.54 -7.98
N THR A 288 -4.54 -16.00 -7.58
CA THR A 288 -3.90 -15.63 -6.30
C THR A 288 -2.69 -14.75 -6.56
N VAL A 289 -2.54 -13.68 -5.78
CA VAL A 289 -1.37 -12.80 -5.83
C VAL A 289 -0.66 -12.87 -4.49
N ALA A 290 0.64 -13.15 -4.50
CA ALA A 290 1.49 -13.14 -3.32
C ALA A 290 2.63 -12.13 -3.48
N LEU A 291 2.73 -11.22 -2.52
CA LEU A 291 3.62 -10.08 -2.51
C LEU A 291 4.52 -10.16 -1.28
N THR A 292 5.81 -10.35 -1.49
CA THR A 292 6.79 -10.52 -0.41
C THR A 292 7.74 -9.35 -0.36
N VAL A 293 7.93 -8.80 0.84
CA VAL A 293 8.94 -7.78 1.13
C VAL A 293 9.81 -8.27 2.27
N GLN A 294 11.12 -8.27 2.05
CA GLN A 294 12.11 -8.65 3.06
C GLN A 294 11.89 -7.89 4.36
N GLY A 295 11.85 -8.60 5.48
CA GLY A 295 11.62 -8.02 6.81
C GLY A 295 10.15 -7.77 7.16
N LEU A 296 9.27 -7.52 6.18
CA LEU A 296 7.84 -7.25 6.37
C LEU A 296 6.94 -8.47 6.27
N GLY A 297 7.37 -9.48 5.51
CA GLY A 297 6.64 -10.74 5.30
C GLY A 297 5.92 -10.79 3.95
N THR A 298 4.98 -11.73 3.84
CA THR A 298 4.24 -11.99 2.60
C THR A 298 2.76 -11.69 2.77
N LEU A 299 2.26 -10.83 1.88
CA LEU A 299 0.84 -10.54 1.70
C LEU A 299 0.28 -11.47 0.60
N THR A 300 -0.89 -12.06 0.79
CA THR A 300 -1.53 -12.91 -0.23
C THR A 300 -3.01 -12.60 -0.31
N ASN A 301 -3.57 -12.51 -1.51
CA ASN A 301 -5.00 -12.30 -1.72
C ASN A 301 -5.49 -13.15 -2.91
N THR A 302 -6.80 -13.43 -2.93
CA THR A 302 -7.46 -14.13 -4.03
C THR A 302 -8.44 -13.18 -4.71
N VAL A 303 -8.39 -13.11 -6.04
CA VAL A 303 -9.34 -12.34 -6.82
C VAL A 303 -10.67 -13.09 -6.87
N VAL A 304 -11.78 -12.40 -6.64
CA VAL A 304 -13.13 -12.98 -6.67
C VAL A 304 -14.05 -12.19 -7.61
N PRO A 305 -15.19 -12.77 -8.05
CA PRO A 305 -16.15 -12.02 -8.84
C PRO A 305 -16.64 -10.79 -8.06
N GLY A 306 -16.58 -9.62 -8.70
CA GLY A 306 -17.20 -8.40 -8.19
C GLY A 306 -18.61 -8.20 -8.72
N PRO A 307 -19.33 -7.18 -8.24
CA PRO A 307 -20.67 -6.88 -8.72
C PRO A 307 -20.64 -6.22 -10.10
N ASP A 308 -21.74 -6.35 -10.84
CA ASP A 308 -21.94 -5.64 -12.11
C ASP A 308 -22.04 -4.13 -11.89
N PRO A 309 -21.54 -3.30 -12.83
CA PRO A 309 -21.70 -1.86 -12.75
C PRO A 309 -23.17 -1.46 -12.88
N VAL A 310 -23.64 -0.61 -11.97
CA VAL A 310 -24.97 0.00 -12.08
C VAL A 310 -24.91 1.16 -13.09
N PRO A 311 -25.67 1.13 -14.19
CA PRO A 311 -25.60 2.18 -15.21
C PRO A 311 -25.97 3.56 -14.67
N LEU A 312 -25.16 4.57 -15.00
CA LEU A 312 -25.45 5.98 -14.69
C LEU A 312 -25.92 6.73 -15.95
N PRO A 313 -26.77 7.77 -15.79
CA PRO A 313 -27.11 8.65 -16.90
C PRO A 313 -25.88 9.37 -17.46
N ALA A 314 -25.82 9.53 -18.78
CA ALA A 314 -24.76 10.29 -19.44
C ALA A 314 -24.77 11.78 -19.05
N GLY A 315 -23.58 12.40 -19.07
CA GLY A 315 -23.41 13.84 -18.87
C GLY A 315 -24.25 14.65 -19.85
N ARG A 316 -25.13 15.52 -19.32
CA ARG A 316 -26.04 16.33 -20.14
C ARG A 316 -25.28 17.52 -20.75
N ARG A 317 -25.39 17.72 -22.06
CA ARG A 317 -24.97 18.97 -22.70
C ARG A 317 -26.08 20.02 -22.48
N ARG A 318 -25.76 21.14 -21.83
CA ARG A 318 -26.72 22.23 -21.53
C ARG A 318 -26.31 23.52 -22.26
N SER A 319 -27.29 24.34 -22.65
CA SER A 319 -27.01 25.72 -23.07
C SER A 319 -26.37 26.48 -21.90
N ARG A 320 -25.48 27.43 -22.23
CA ARG A 320 -24.85 28.32 -21.23
C ARG A 320 -25.66 29.62 -21.05
N GLU A 321 -26.95 29.59 -21.36
CA GLU A 321 -27.84 30.73 -21.16
C GLU A 321 -27.83 31.12 -19.68
N ARG A 322 -27.68 32.42 -19.45
CA ARG A 322 -27.70 33.03 -18.12
C ARG A 322 -28.93 33.93 -18.04
N PRO A 323 -29.51 34.13 -16.84
CA PRO A 323 -30.58 35.10 -16.63
C PRO A 323 -30.22 36.50 -17.13
#